data_AF-A0A438DFX3-F1
#
_entry.id   AF-A0A438DFX3-F1
#
_cell.length_a   1.000
_cell.length_b   1.000
_cell.length_c   1.000
_cell.angle_alpha   90.00
_cell.angle_beta   90.00
_cell.angle_gamma   90.00
#
_symmetry.space_group_name_H-M   'P 1'
#
loop_
_entity.id
_entity.type
_entity.pdbx_description
1 polymer ?
#
loop_
_entity_poly.entity_id
_entity_poly.type
_entity_poly.pdbx_seq_one_letter_code
_entity_poly.pdbx_strand_id
1 'polypeptide(L)'
;MNMDEASEEVAVELAAQGVIGKRVDQMESGFMMALDYMIQLAEKDQDDKRKSLLEVIKETVLSHLTKKCPPHVQVIGLLCRTPQKESRHELLRRVAAGGGVFQSENGTKSSTSRGKSK
;
A
#
# COMPACT_ATOMS: atom_id res chain seq x y z
N MET A 1 -26.95 8.02 -18.71
CA MET A 1 -25.59 7.53 -19.03
C MET A 1 -25.42 6.24 -18.26
N ASN A 2 -25.37 5.08 -18.92
CA ASN A 2 -25.10 3.80 -18.24
C ASN A 2 -23.59 3.56 -18.33
N MET A 3 -22.88 3.83 -17.23
CA MET A 3 -21.51 3.32 -17.06
C MET A 3 -21.60 1.81 -16.83
N ASP A 4 -20.68 1.05 -17.43
CA ASP A 4 -20.52 -0.35 -17.06
C ASP A 4 -19.87 -0.47 -15.66
N GLU A 5 -20.06 -1.62 -15.02
CA GLU A 5 -19.62 -1.91 -13.65
C GLU A 5 -18.10 -1.78 -13.46
N ALA A 6 -17.31 -2.11 -14.50
CA ALA A 6 -15.86 -1.95 -14.47
C ALA A 6 -15.44 -0.46 -14.55
N SER A 7 -16.19 0.33 -15.31
CA SER A 7 -16.00 1.78 -15.40
C SER A 7 -16.37 2.48 -14.09
N GLU A 8 -17.36 1.97 -13.35
CA GLU A 8 -17.74 2.45 -12.03
C GLU A 8 -16.64 2.18 -10.99
N GLU A 9 -16.09 0.98 -10.94
CA GLU A 9 -14.97 0.62 -10.05
C GLU A 9 -13.73 1.49 -10.31
N VAL A 10 -13.38 1.69 -11.58
CA VAL A 10 -12.26 2.56 -11.98
C VAL A 10 -12.52 4.03 -11.61
N ALA A 11 -13.76 4.51 -11.76
CA ALA A 11 -14.12 5.88 -11.37
C ALA A 11 -14.00 6.09 -9.85
N VAL A 12 -14.40 5.09 -9.07
CA VAL A 12 -14.27 5.09 -7.61
C VAL A 12 -12.80 5.12 -7.20
N GLU A 13 -11.96 4.29 -7.82
CA GLU A 13 -10.53 4.24 -7.53
C GLU A 13 -9.83 5.57 -7.86
N LEU A 14 -10.16 6.17 -9.01
CA LEU A 14 -9.64 7.48 -9.43
C LEU A 14 -10.08 8.61 -8.48
N ALA A 15 -11.34 8.61 -8.06
CA ALA A 15 -11.86 9.59 -7.11
C ALA A 15 -11.19 9.43 -5.73
N ALA A 16 -11.03 8.19 -5.27
CA ALA A 16 -10.35 7.86 -4.02
C ALA A 16 -8.90 8.36 -4.06
N GLN A 17 -8.13 8.04 -5.11
CA GLN A 17 -6.76 8.52 -5.26
C GLN A 17 -6.65 10.05 -5.25
N GLY A 18 -7.56 10.75 -5.95
CA GLY A 18 -7.57 12.20 -6.03
C GLY A 18 -7.86 12.90 -4.70
N VAL A 19 -8.72 12.33 -3.86
CA VAL A 19 -9.08 12.90 -2.55
C VAL A 19 -8.09 12.49 -1.46
N ILE A 20 -7.77 11.19 -1.39
CA ILE A 20 -6.88 10.62 -0.36
C ILE A 20 -5.49 11.20 -0.52
N GLY A 21 -4.98 11.30 -1.75
CA GLY A 21 -3.64 11.83 -1.99
C GLY A 21 -3.43 13.26 -1.49
N LYS A 22 -4.50 14.06 -1.40
CA LYS A 22 -4.48 15.45 -0.92
C LYS A 22 -4.68 15.59 0.59
N ARG A 23 -5.37 14.65 1.24
CA ARG A 23 -5.85 14.80 2.63
C ARG A 23 -5.29 13.80 3.62
N VAL A 24 -4.75 12.67 3.16
CA VAL A 24 -4.31 11.58 4.05
C VAL A 24 -3.22 11.98 5.05
N ASP A 25 -2.37 12.95 4.69
CA ASP A 25 -1.35 13.48 5.61
C ASP A 25 -1.97 14.28 6.78
N GLN A 26 -3.21 14.74 6.61
CA GLN A 26 -3.96 15.51 7.60
C GLN A 26 -4.94 14.62 8.38
N MET A 27 -5.00 13.32 8.06
CA MET A 27 -5.89 12.40 8.74
C MET A 27 -5.33 11.99 10.09
N GLU A 28 -6.22 11.82 11.05
CA GLU A 28 -5.86 11.36 12.38
C GLU A 28 -5.28 9.94 12.33
N SER A 29 -4.37 9.63 13.27
CA SER A 29 -3.74 8.32 13.37
C SER A 29 -4.74 7.17 13.58
N GLY A 30 -5.94 7.47 14.10
CA GLY A 30 -7.02 6.50 14.29
C GLY A 30 -7.79 6.15 13.00
N PHE A 31 -7.57 6.86 11.90
CA PHE A 31 -8.36 6.68 10.68
C PHE A 31 -8.27 5.25 10.11
N MET A 32 -7.07 4.68 10.07
CA MET A 32 -6.88 3.30 9.58
C MET A 32 -7.61 2.28 10.45
N MET A 33 -7.62 2.48 11.77
CA MET A 33 -8.34 1.63 12.70
C MET A 33 -9.86 1.75 12.52
N ALA A 34 -10.35 2.97 12.29
CA ALA A 34 -11.77 3.20 11.99
C ALA A 34 -12.19 2.53 10.67
N LEU A 35 -11.36 2.62 9.63
CA LEU A 35 -11.57 1.90 8.36
C LEU A 35 -11.65 0.38 8.57
N ASP A 36 -10.70 -0.20 9.31
CA ASP A 36 -10.70 -1.63 9.62
C ASP A 36 -11.96 -2.06 10.38
N TYR A 37 -12.40 -1.25 11.34
CA TYR A 37 -13.65 -1.50 12.05
C TYR A 37 -14.87 -1.43 11.13
N MET A 38 -14.94 -0.45 10.23
CA MET A 38 -16.05 -0.30 9.28
C MET A 38 -16.10 -1.46 8.28
N ILE A 39 -14.96 -1.99 7.84
CA ILE A 39 -14.87 -3.19 6.99
C ILE A 39 -15.42 -4.41 7.74
N GLN A 40 -14.98 -4.63 8.99
CA GLN A 40 -15.48 -5.72 9.82
C GLN A 40 -16.99 -5.62 10.06
N LEU A 41 -17.51 -4.41 10.23
CA LEU A 41 -18.95 -4.19 10.37
C LEU A 41 -19.69 -4.51 9.07
N ALA A 42 -19.17 -4.08 7.92
CA ALA A 42 -19.76 -4.40 6.61
C ALA A 42 -19.79 -5.91 6.35
N GLU A 43 -18.75 -6.63 6.75
CA GLU A 43 -18.69 -8.09 6.67
C GLU A 43 -19.73 -8.77 7.57
N LYS A 44 -19.93 -8.27 8.80
CA LYS A 44 -20.98 -8.79 9.70
C LYS A 44 -22.39 -8.52 9.18
N ASP A 45 -22.57 -7.37 8.54
CA ASP A 45 -23.85 -6.97 7.94
C ASP A 45 -24.14 -7.68 6.60
N GLN A 46 -23.19 -8.50 6.09
CA GLN A 46 -23.23 -9.11 4.76
C GLN A 46 -23.43 -8.09 3.63
N ASP A 47 -22.87 -6.88 3.80
CA ASP A 47 -22.92 -5.80 2.82
C ASP A 47 -21.63 -5.81 1.98
N ASP A 48 -21.59 -6.70 0.99
CA ASP A 48 -20.41 -6.91 0.15
C ASP A 48 -20.01 -5.66 -0.66
N LYS A 49 -20.99 -4.84 -1.05
CA LYS A 49 -20.73 -3.58 -1.77
C LYS A 49 -20.03 -2.57 -0.87
N ARG A 50 -20.52 -2.38 0.36
CA ARG A 50 -19.89 -1.49 1.34
C ARG A 50 -18.50 -1.99 1.72
N LYS A 51 -18.34 -3.31 1.88
CA LYS A 51 -17.06 -3.94 2.17
C LYS A 51 -16.04 -3.66 1.07
N SER A 52 -16.37 -3.97 -0.18
CA SER A 52 -15.51 -3.75 -1.35
C SER A 52 -15.06 -2.29 -1.47
N LEU A 53 -15.99 -1.34 -1.32
CA LEU A 53 -15.66 0.09 -1.37
C LEU A 53 -14.67 0.51 -0.28
N LEU A 54 -14.89 0.04 0.95
CA LEU A 54 -14.01 0.35 2.09
C LEU A 54 -12.62 -0.29 1.93
N GLU A 55 -12.54 -1.49 1.34
CA GLU A 55 -11.27 -2.15 1.02
C GLU A 55 -10.47 -1.37 -0.03
N VAL A 56 -11.12 -0.89 -1.10
CA VAL A 56 -10.49 -0.01 -2.12
C VAL A 56 -9.94 1.27 -1.48
N ILE A 57 -10.71 1.90 -0.59
CA ILE A 57 -10.26 3.10 0.14
C ILE A 57 -9.04 2.76 1.01
N LYS A 58 -9.09 1.67 1.77
CA LYS A 58 -7.98 1.22 2.62
C LYS A 58 -6.71 0.96 1.82
N GLU A 59 -6.81 0.23 0.70
CA GLU A 59 -5.65 -0.02 -0.17
C GLU A 59 -5.08 1.27 -0.75
N THR A 60 -5.94 2.20 -1.16
CA THR A 60 -5.50 3.50 -1.69
C THR A 60 -4.72 4.31 -0.65
N VAL A 61 -5.20 4.33 0.59
CA VAL A 61 -4.53 4.98 1.72
C VAL A 61 -3.17 4.34 2.00
N LEU A 62 -3.13 3.00 2.11
CA LEU A 62 -1.89 2.25 2.36
C LEU A 62 -0.87 2.47 1.24
N SER A 63 -1.31 2.46 -0.01
CA SER A 63 -0.47 2.72 -1.19
C SER A 63 0.16 4.11 -1.12
N HIS A 64 -0.63 5.12 -0.76
CA HIS A 64 -0.11 6.48 -0.63
C HIS A 64 0.87 6.64 0.53
N LEU A 65 0.55 6.10 1.71
CA LEU A 65 1.43 6.14 2.88
C LEU A 65 2.76 5.41 2.61
N THR A 66 2.71 4.25 1.94
CA THR A 66 3.90 3.46 1.60
C THR A 66 4.87 4.24 0.70
N LYS A 67 4.35 5.05 -0.24
CA LYS A 67 5.17 5.92 -1.11
C LYS A 67 5.89 7.02 -0.33
N LYS A 68 5.39 7.40 0.84
CA LYS A 68 5.97 8.44 1.71
C LYS A 68 6.86 7.90 2.81
N CYS A 69 6.83 6.60 3.08
CA CYS A 69 7.73 5.98 4.04
C CYS A 69 9.19 6.24 3.63
N PRO A 70 10.06 6.68 4.57
CA PRO A 70 11.48 6.81 4.30
C PRO A 70 12.07 5.50 3.74
N PRO A 71 13.10 5.57 2.87
CA PRO A 71 13.69 4.38 2.25
C PRO A 71 14.11 3.28 3.25
N HIS A 72 14.59 3.66 4.44
CA HIS A 72 14.97 2.69 5.47
C HIS A 72 13.77 1.89 6.01
N VAL A 73 12.59 2.51 6.15
CA VAL A 73 11.37 1.82 6.60
C VAL A 73 10.88 0.83 5.54
N GLN A 74 11.00 1.19 4.25
CA GLN A 74 10.67 0.28 3.15
C GLN A 74 11.59 -0.95 3.13
N VAL A 75 12.90 -0.74 3.37
CA VAL A 75 13.89 -1.84 3.49
C VAL A 75 13.58 -2.74 4.68
N ILE A 76 13.22 -2.17 5.84
CA ILE A 76 12.81 -2.94 7.01
C ILE A 76 11.58 -3.81 6.68
N GLY A 77 10.57 -3.24 6.02
CA GLY A 77 9.39 -3.99 5.57
C GLY A 77 9.73 -5.17 4.66
N LEU A 78 10.70 -5.00 3.75
CA LEU A 78 11.20 -6.08 2.89
C LEU A 78 11.93 -7.16 3.68
N LEU A 79 12.76 -6.78 4.65
CA LEU A 79 13.48 -7.72 5.51
C LEU A 79 12.51 -8.57 6.35
N CYS A 80 11.46 -7.96 6.90
CA CYS A 80 10.43 -8.67 7.68
C CYS A 80 9.65 -9.68 6.83
N ARG A 81 9.48 -9.44 5.52
CA ARG A 81 8.78 -10.34 4.59
C ARG A 81 9.71 -11.34 3.88
N THR A 82 11.01 -11.31 4.18
CA THR A 82 12.01 -12.19 3.56
C THR A 82 12.49 -13.22 4.59
N PRO A 83 11.89 -14.42 4.65
CA PRO A 83 12.17 -15.40 5.71
C PRO A 83 13.55 -16.05 5.57
N GLN A 84 14.07 -16.19 4.35
CA GLN A 84 15.35 -16.82 4.09
C GLN A 84 16.53 -15.91 4.42
N LYS A 85 17.51 -16.46 5.14
CA LYS A 85 18.71 -15.75 5.57
C LYS A 85 19.51 -15.19 4.39
N GLU A 86 19.76 -16.01 3.37
CA GLU A 86 20.57 -15.60 2.20
C GLU A 86 19.90 -14.48 1.40
N SER A 87 18.58 -14.58 1.20
CA SER A 87 17.78 -13.56 0.53
C SER A 87 17.79 -12.22 1.29
N ARG A 88 17.82 -12.24 2.63
CA ARG A 88 18.03 -11.02 3.44
C ARG A 88 19.44 -10.44 3.26
N HIS A 89 20.47 -11.28 3.18
CA HIS A 89 21.85 -10.81 2.98
C HIS A 89 22.02 -10.16 1.60
N GLU A 90 21.45 -10.75 0.56
CA GLU A 90 21.48 -10.18 -0.79
C GLU A 90 20.68 -8.87 -0.86
N LEU A 91 19.51 -8.80 -0.21
CA LEU A 91 18.75 -7.56 -0.09
C LEU A 91 19.57 -6.44 0.58
N LEU A 92 20.18 -6.72 1.73
CA LEU A 92 21.04 -5.76 2.44
C LEU A 92 22.23 -5.31 1.59
N ARG A 93 22.86 -6.24 0.87
CA ARG A 93 23.98 -5.95 -0.04
C ARG A 93 23.56 -5.00 -1.16
N ARG A 94 22.40 -5.23 -1.78
CA ARG A 94 21.86 -4.34 -2.83
C ARG A 94 21.52 -2.96 -2.30
N VAL A 95 20.90 -2.89 -1.12
CA VAL A 95 20.60 -1.62 -0.46
C VAL A 95 21.89 -0.83 -0.19
N ALA A 96 22.94 -1.48 0.32
CA ALA A 96 24.24 -0.86 0.54
C ALA A 96 24.92 -0.40 -0.76
N ALA A 97 24.71 -1.12 -1.87
CA ALA A 97 25.20 -0.75 -3.20
C ALA A 97 24.39 0.37 -3.88
N GLY A 98 23.36 0.91 -3.22
CA GLY A 98 22.55 2.02 -3.74
C GLY A 98 21.15 1.64 -4.24
N GLY A 99 20.65 0.45 -3.89
CA GLY A 99 19.30 -0.02 -4.21
C GLY A 99 19.22 -0.88 -5.48
N GLY A 100 18.02 -1.00 -6.04
CA GLY A 100 17.75 -1.81 -7.24
C GLY A 100 16.45 -2.60 -7.15
N VAL A 101 16.19 -3.42 -8.18
CA VAL A 101 15.06 -4.35 -8.20
C VAL A 101 15.42 -5.58 -7.37
N PHE A 102 14.65 -5.86 -6.33
CA PHE A 102 14.72 -7.09 -5.57
C PHE A 102 13.46 -7.91 -5.85
N GLN A 103 13.66 -9.15 -6.29
CA GLN A 103 12.59 -10.11 -6.50
C GLN A 103 12.74 -11.19 -5.44
N SER A 104 11.80 -11.22 -4.50
CA SER A 104 11.72 -12.31 -3.53
C SER A 104 11.19 -13.57 -4.21
N GLU A 105 11.52 -14.75 -3.68
CA GLU A 105 11.03 -16.04 -4.18
C GLU A 105 9.49 -16.11 -4.23
N ASN A 106 8.80 -15.36 -3.37
CA ASN A 106 7.34 -15.24 -3.35
C ASN A 106 6.77 -14.32 -4.46
N GLY A 107 7.55 -13.97 -5.48
CA GLY A 107 7.11 -13.18 -6.63
C GLY A 107 6.97 -11.67 -6.37
N THR A 108 7.14 -11.19 -5.14
CA THR A 108 7.09 -9.76 -4.82
C THR A 108 8.29 -9.04 -5.42
N LYS A 109 8.07 -8.32 -6.54
CA LYS A 109 9.05 -7.41 -7.14
C LYS A 109 8.92 -6.04 -6.48
N SER A 110 10.02 -5.53 -5.94
CA SER A 110 10.06 -4.16 -5.42
C SER A 110 11.30 -3.44 -5.95
N SER A 111 11.14 -2.17 -6.31
CA SER A 111 12.25 -1.31 -6.70
C SER A 111 12.60 -0.41 -5.50
N THR A 112 13.84 -0.50 -5.05
CA THR A 112 14.39 0.47 -4.08
C THR A 112 15.15 1.52 -4.88
N SER A 113 14.64 2.76 -4.88
CA SER A 113 15.29 3.86 -5.60
C SER A 113 16.14 4.72 -4.65
N ARG A 114 17.23 5.28 -5.19
CA ARG A 114 18.06 6.30 -4.55
C ARG A 114 17.18 7.48 -4.11
N GLY A 115 17.05 7.69 -2.80
CA GLY A 115 16.87 9.05 -2.31
C GLY A 115 18.14 9.82 -2.66
N LYS A 116 18.08 10.76 -3.61
CA LYS A 116 19.19 11.69 -3.85
C LYS A 116 19.38 12.51 -2.57
N SER A 117 20.38 12.17 -1.76
CA SER A 117 20.92 13.13 -0.80
C SER A 117 21.47 14.31 -1.60
N LYS A 118 20.86 15.47 -1.41
CA LYS A 118 21.50 16.75 -1.70
C LYS A 118 22.65 16.98 -0.73
#